data_AF-A0A182RCA4-F1
#
_entry.id   AF-A0A182RCA4-F1
#
_cell.length_a   1.000
_cell.length_b   1.000
_cell.length_c   1.000
_cell.angle_alpha   90.00
_cell.angle_beta   90.00
_cell.angle_gamma   90.00
#
_symmetry.space_group_name_H-M   'P 1'
#
loop_
_entity.id
_entity.type
_entity.pdbx_description
1 polymer ?
#
loop_
_entity_poly.entity_id
_entity_poly.type
_entity_poly.pdbx_seq_one_letter_code
_entity_poly.pdbx_strand_id
1 'polypeptide(L)'
;MEHRAALASVLDVSTDESSEGELAAMVSFAIAFPDGFMALVDTYDVKSRACWLERHLAEISRIVSHIEVLSYYDLTSHHHLSRSGLLNFCAVALALNDQGYRAIGIRIDSGDLAYLSCLARETFERIAERFKLPWFSKLTIVASNDINEDTILSLNEQGHKIDCFGIGTHLVTCQRQPALGCVYKMVEINNQPRIKLSQDVGKVTMPGSKNVFRLYGADGHALIDLLQRVDENPPEVGQKVLCRHPFQESKRAYVIPTQVEPLYRVYWTEGRVAQVLPSLEEVRERVQASLRTLRQDHKRTLNPTPYKVAVSDNLYNFIHELWLQNAPIGELS
;
A
#
# COMPACT_ATOMS: atom_id res chain seq x y z
N MET A 1 -30.21 -0.20 -25.28
CA MET A 1 -30.93 -1.41 -25.74
C MET A 1 -30.18 -2.11 -26.86
N GLU A 2 -29.90 -1.46 -27.99
CA GLU A 2 -29.21 -2.08 -29.14
C GLU A 2 -27.82 -2.67 -28.81
N HIS A 3 -26.97 -1.91 -28.10
CA HIS A 3 -25.65 -2.41 -27.68
C HIS A 3 -25.71 -3.64 -26.77
N ARG A 4 -26.73 -3.74 -25.91
CA ARG A 4 -26.89 -4.88 -24.99
C ARG A 4 -27.26 -6.16 -25.74
N ALA A 5 -28.14 -6.06 -26.74
CA ALA A 5 -28.47 -7.19 -27.61
C ALA A 5 -27.25 -7.63 -28.45
N ALA A 6 -26.46 -6.68 -28.96
CA ALA A 6 -25.23 -6.98 -29.69
C ALA A 6 -24.19 -7.69 -28.80
N LEU A 7 -24.04 -7.25 -27.55
CA LEU A 7 -23.10 -7.80 -26.58
C LEU A 7 -23.51 -9.15 -25.99
N ALA A 8 -24.81 -9.43 -25.84
CA ALA A 8 -25.32 -10.71 -25.37
C ALA A 8 -24.74 -11.89 -26.17
N SER A 9 -24.61 -11.72 -27.49
CA SER A 9 -24.00 -12.72 -28.37
C SER A 9 -22.49 -12.90 -28.21
N VAL A 10 -21.78 -11.91 -27.67
CA VAL A 10 -20.32 -11.93 -27.46
C VAL A 10 -19.97 -12.55 -26.10
N LEU A 11 -20.86 -12.38 -25.12
CA LEU A 11 -20.66 -12.82 -23.73
C LEU A 11 -21.33 -14.16 -23.41
N ASP A 12 -22.07 -14.75 -24.36
CA ASP A 12 -22.89 -15.96 -24.16
C ASP A 12 -23.86 -15.82 -22.98
N VAL A 13 -24.50 -14.65 -22.85
CA VAL A 13 -25.41 -14.29 -21.75
C VAL A 13 -26.76 -13.87 -22.32
N SER A 14 -27.86 -14.28 -21.66
CA SER A 14 -29.19 -13.78 -22.02
C SER A 14 -29.40 -12.35 -21.54
N THR A 15 -30.02 -11.50 -22.37
CA THR A 15 -30.40 -10.13 -21.98
C THR A 15 -31.34 -10.09 -20.79
N ASP A 16 -32.10 -11.17 -20.54
CA ASP A 16 -33.05 -11.27 -19.43
C ASP A 16 -32.37 -11.50 -18.08
N GLU A 17 -31.08 -11.90 -18.08
CA GLU A 17 -30.29 -12.13 -16.87
C GLU A 17 -29.63 -10.84 -16.33
N SER A 18 -29.71 -9.74 -17.06
CA SER A 18 -29.11 -8.45 -16.67
C SER A 18 -30.11 -7.53 -15.95
N SER A 19 -29.64 -6.86 -14.90
CA SER A 19 -30.44 -5.98 -14.05
C SER A 19 -30.68 -4.62 -14.70
N GLU A 20 -31.94 -4.26 -14.94
CA GLU A 20 -32.32 -2.93 -15.44
C GLU A 20 -31.94 -1.80 -14.47
N GLY A 21 -32.00 -2.08 -13.16
CA GLY A 21 -31.63 -1.10 -12.12
C GLY A 21 -30.15 -0.75 -12.17
N GLU A 22 -29.29 -1.76 -12.36
CA GLU A 22 -27.85 -1.56 -12.56
C GLU A 22 -27.56 -0.76 -13.83
N LEU A 23 -28.22 -1.10 -14.94
CA LEU A 23 -28.08 -0.38 -16.20
C LEU A 23 -28.47 1.10 -16.03
N ALA A 24 -29.62 1.38 -15.41
CA ALA A 24 -30.08 2.75 -15.17
C ALA A 24 -29.10 3.55 -14.29
N ALA A 25 -28.55 2.92 -13.26
CA ALA A 25 -27.53 3.53 -12.40
C ALA A 25 -26.25 3.85 -13.18
N MET A 26 -25.75 2.91 -14.00
CA MET A 26 -24.56 3.10 -14.83
C MET A 26 -24.76 4.20 -15.88
N VAL A 27 -25.91 4.23 -16.56
CA VAL A 27 -26.27 5.30 -17.51
C VAL A 27 -26.30 6.65 -16.82
N SER A 28 -26.94 6.74 -15.65
CA SER A 28 -27.02 7.99 -14.88
C SER A 28 -25.63 8.49 -14.48
N PHE A 29 -24.75 7.59 -14.04
CA PHE A 29 -23.37 7.92 -13.70
C PHE A 29 -22.55 8.35 -14.91
N ALA A 30 -22.70 7.66 -16.04
CA ALA A 30 -22.06 8.00 -17.31
C ALA A 30 -22.47 9.39 -17.84
N ILE A 31 -23.74 9.76 -17.70
CA ILE A 31 -24.24 11.09 -18.07
C ILE A 31 -23.64 12.18 -17.18
N ALA A 32 -23.53 11.92 -15.88
CA ALA A 32 -22.98 12.89 -14.93
C ALA A 32 -21.45 13.05 -15.06
N PHE A 33 -20.74 11.97 -15.38
CA PHE A 33 -19.27 11.94 -15.44
C PHE A 33 -18.76 11.19 -16.69
N PRO A 34 -18.97 11.74 -17.90
CA PRO A 34 -18.70 11.02 -19.15
C PRO A 34 -17.20 10.78 -19.39
N ASP A 35 -16.33 11.70 -18.96
CA ASP A 35 -14.87 11.54 -19.01
C ASP A 35 -14.30 10.76 -17.81
N GLY A 36 -15.15 10.48 -16.81
CA GLY A 36 -14.79 9.89 -15.51
C GLY A 36 -15.38 8.50 -15.27
N PHE A 37 -15.98 7.88 -16.29
CA PHE A 37 -16.82 6.70 -16.12
C PHE A 37 -16.01 5.46 -15.72
N MET A 38 -15.92 5.22 -14.41
CA MET A 38 -15.43 3.99 -13.78
C MET A 38 -16.57 3.33 -13.00
N ALA A 39 -17.16 2.28 -13.56
CA ALA A 39 -18.32 1.64 -12.95
C ALA A 39 -17.92 0.64 -11.86
N LEU A 40 -18.67 0.61 -10.76
CA LEU A 40 -18.59 -0.50 -9.82
C LEU A 40 -19.35 -1.70 -10.40
N VAL A 41 -18.68 -2.85 -10.43
CA VAL A 41 -19.22 -4.11 -10.91
C VAL A 41 -19.06 -5.12 -9.78
N ASP A 42 -20.16 -5.38 -9.09
CA ASP A 42 -20.24 -6.28 -7.93
C ASP A 42 -20.75 -7.66 -8.39
N THR A 43 -20.44 -8.70 -7.62
CA THR A 43 -21.01 -10.06 -7.80
C THR A 43 -22.40 -10.20 -7.18
N TYR A 44 -22.82 -9.24 -6.35
CA TYR A 44 -24.16 -9.19 -5.74
C TYR A 44 -25.13 -8.35 -6.56
N ASP A 45 -26.35 -8.89 -6.78
CA ASP A 45 -27.47 -8.16 -7.37
C ASP A 45 -28.16 -7.30 -6.30
N VAL A 46 -28.28 -6.00 -6.53
CA VAL A 46 -29.13 -5.13 -5.70
C VAL A 46 -30.59 -5.29 -6.14
N LYS A 47 -31.19 -6.47 -5.87
CA LYS A 47 -32.63 -6.67 -6.04
C LYS A 47 -33.40 -6.21 -4.80
N SER A 48 -33.84 -4.95 -4.83
CA SER A 48 -35.22 -4.49 -4.53
C SER A 48 -35.31 -3.11 -3.85
N ARG A 49 -36.01 -2.18 -4.52
CA ARG A 49 -37.34 -1.66 -4.14
C ARG A 49 -37.72 -0.52 -5.07
N ALA A 50 -38.82 -0.69 -5.77
CA ALA A 50 -39.41 0.17 -6.80
C ALA A 50 -39.73 1.64 -6.41
N CYS A 51 -39.25 2.15 -5.26
CA CYS A 51 -39.72 3.41 -4.69
C CYS A 51 -38.85 4.64 -5.06
N TRP A 52 -37.60 4.45 -5.52
CA TRP A 52 -36.69 5.58 -5.74
C TRP A 52 -36.67 6.10 -7.19
N LEU A 53 -36.91 5.23 -8.18
CA LEU A 53 -36.87 5.59 -9.61
C LEU A 53 -38.08 6.42 -10.07
N GLU A 54 -39.25 6.30 -9.44
CA GLU A 54 -40.46 7.02 -9.86
C GLU A 54 -40.33 8.56 -9.76
N ARG A 55 -39.44 9.07 -8.89
CA ARG A 55 -39.32 10.54 -8.68
C ARG A 55 -38.42 11.27 -9.68
N HIS A 56 -37.58 10.56 -10.43
CA HIS A 56 -36.65 11.19 -11.40
C HIS A 56 -36.93 10.83 -12.86
N LEU A 57 -37.97 10.05 -13.16
CA LEU A 57 -38.29 9.57 -14.51
C LEU A 57 -39.06 10.58 -15.40
N ALA A 58 -39.35 11.80 -14.93
CA ALA A 58 -40.04 12.81 -15.74
C ALA A 58 -39.18 13.32 -16.92
N GLU A 59 -37.84 13.24 -16.83
CA GLU A 59 -36.92 13.66 -17.91
C GLU A 59 -36.49 12.50 -18.83
N ILE A 60 -36.78 11.25 -18.46
CA ILE A 60 -36.33 10.03 -19.15
C ILE A 60 -37.50 9.30 -19.86
N SER A 61 -38.72 9.86 -19.83
CA SER A 61 -39.94 9.19 -20.33
C SER A 61 -40.02 8.95 -21.85
N ARG A 62 -38.97 9.29 -22.62
CA ARG A 62 -38.95 9.10 -24.07
C ARG A 62 -38.33 7.77 -24.54
N ILE A 63 -37.75 6.96 -23.64
CA ILE A 63 -36.94 5.78 -24.04
C ILE A 63 -37.49 4.44 -23.52
N VAL A 64 -38.30 4.40 -22.47
CA VAL A 64 -38.69 3.11 -21.85
C VAL A 64 -40.19 3.02 -21.64
N SER A 65 -40.89 2.42 -22.60
CA SER A 65 -42.26 1.96 -22.43
C SER A 65 -42.31 0.45 -22.56
N HIS A 66 -42.78 -0.21 -21.49
CA HIS A 66 -43.06 -1.65 -21.31
C HIS A 66 -42.00 -2.41 -20.51
N ILE A 67 -42.31 -2.63 -19.22
CA ILE A 67 -41.63 -3.58 -18.34
C ILE A 67 -42.73 -4.41 -17.65
N GLU A 68 -42.79 -5.70 -17.95
CA GLU A 68 -43.42 -6.72 -17.10
C GLU A 68 -42.32 -7.61 -16.52
N VAL A 69 -42.41 -7.94 -15.22
CA VAL A 69 -41.38 -8.69 -14.49
C VAL A 69 -41.92 -10.08 -14.13
N LEU A 70 -41.21 -11.13 -14.57
CA LEU A 70 -41.39 -12.50 -14.08
C LEU A 70 -40.10 -12.98 -13.42
N SER A 71 -40.25 -13.59 -12.24
CA SER A 71 -39.14 -14.05 -11.38
C SER A 71 -38.82 -15.53 -11.60
N TYR A 72 -37.55 -15.87 -11.80
CA TYR A 72 -37.04 -17.21 -11.53
C TYR A 72 -35.59 -17.16 -11.01
N TYR A 73 -35.29 -18.00 -10.02
CA TYR A 73 -34.09 -17.99 -9.19
C TYR A 73 -33.06 -19.05 -9.66
N ASP A 74 -31.77 -18.71 -9.58
CA ASP A 74 -30.70 -19.66 -9.22
C ASP A 74 -29.50 -18.92 -8.58
N LEU A 75 -28.99 -19.46 -7.47
CA LEU A 75 -27.98 -18.86 -6.57
C LEU A 75 -26.69 -19.69 -6.62
N THR A 76 -25.91 -19.54 -7.70
CA THR A 76 -24.54 -20.09 -7.77
C THR A 76 -23.55 -18.94 -7.99
N SER A 77 -22.85 -18.59 -6.90
CA SER A 77 -22.20 -17.31 -6.61
C SER A 77 -20.92 -16.95 -7.38
N HIS A 78 -20.68 -17.52 -8.57
CA HIS A 78 -19.48 -17.22 -9.37
C HIS A 78 -19.78 -16.75 -10.81
N HIS A 79 -21.03 -16.86 -11.28
CA HIS A 79 -21.40 -16.54 -12.67
C HIS A 79 -22.03 -15.15 -12.87
N HIS A 80 -22.30 -14.40 -11.79
CA HIS A 80 -23.14 -13.20 -11.87
C HIS A 80 -22.46 -11.95 -12.45
N LEU A 81 -21.15 -11.77 -12.27
CA LEU A 81 -20.41 -10.63 -12.84
C LEU A 81 -20.53 -10.59 -14.38
N SER A 82 -20.48 -11.78 -15.01
CA SER A 82 -20.63 -11.94 -16.45
C SER A 82 -22.05 -11.62 -16.92
N ARG A 83 -23.06 -11.96 -16.10
CA ARG A 83 -24.47 -11.97 -16.52
C ARG A 83 -25.13 -10.59 -16.50
N SER A 84 -24.72 -9.73 -15.58
CA SER A 84 -25.32 -8.39 -15.44
C SER A 84 -24.30 -7.27 -15.54
N GLY A 85 -23.39 -7.19 -14.56
CA GLY A 85 -22.54 -6.02 -14.39
C GLY A 85 -21.60 -5.75 -15.57
N LEU A 86 -20.88 -6.75 -16.07
CA LEU A 86 -19.99 -6.59 -17.23
C LEU A 86 -20.77 -6.25 -18.51
N LEU A 87 -21.90 -6.91 -18.74
CA LEU A 87 -22.75 -6.68 -19.91
C LEU A 87 -23.30 -5.25 -19.92
N ASN A 88 -23.85 -4.79 -18.79
CA ASN A 88 -24.39 -3.45 -18.63
C ASN A 88 -23.29 -2.38 -18.77
N PHE A 89 -22.14 -2.57 -18.12
CA PHE A 89 -21.01 -1.68 -18.25
C PHE A 89 -20.57 -1.55 -19.72
N CYS A 90 -20.40 -2.67 -20.41
CA CYS A 90 -19.96 -2.66 -21.80
C CYS A 90 -20.98 -1.97 -22.71
N ALA A 91 -22.27 -2.18 -22.49
CA ALA A 91 -23.32 -1.53 -23.26
C ALA A 91 -23.29 0.00 -23.10
N VAL A 92 -23.08 0.49 -21.87
CA VAL A 92 -22.95 1.92 -21.58
C VAL A 92 -21.65 2.47 -22.13
N ALA A 93 -20.53 1.74 -22.02
CA ALA A 93 -19.25 2.14 -22.56
C ALA A 93 -19.27 2.29 -24.10
N LEU A 94 -19.97 1.40 -24.81
CA LEU A 94 -20.20 1.52 -26.25
C LEU A 94 -21.10 2.72 -26.58
N ALA A 95 -22.18 2.92 -25.82
CA ALA A 95 -23.05 4.09 -26.02
C ALA A 95 -22.30 5.41 -25.80
N LEU A 96 -21.43 5.48 -24.79
CA LEU A 96 -20.54 6.64 -24.55
C LEU A 96 -19.58 6.86 -25.72
N ASN A 97 -19.02 5.79 -26.27
CA ASN A 97 -18.13 5.85 -27.44
C ASN A 97 -18.85 6.45 -28.67
N ASP A 98 -20.11 6.09 -28.89
CA ASP A 98 -20.90 6.67 -29.99
C ASP A 98 -21.11 8.19 -29.82
N GLN A 99 -21.08 8.68 -28.57
CA GLN A 99 -21.15 10.10 -28.24
C GLN A 99 -19.77 10.78 -28.17
N GLY A 100 -18.69 10.07 -28.52
CA GLY A 100 -17.32 10.60 -28.54
C GLY A 100 -16.56 10.54 -27.21
N TYR A 101 -17.14 9.92 -26.18
CA TYR A 101 -16.51 9.74 -24.86
C TYR A 101 -15.84 8.38 -24.74
N ARG A 102 -15.02 8.20 -23.70
CA ARG A 102 -14.37 6.92 -23.41
C ARG A 102 -14.54 6.56 -21.94
N ALA A 103 -15.05 5.35 -21.71
CA ALA A 103 -15.06 4.77 -20.38
C ALA A 103 -13.61 4.60 -19.85
N ILE A 104 -13.42 4.72 -18.55
CA ILE A 104 -12.13 4.50 -17.89
C ILE A 104 -11.95 3.01 -17.58
N GLY A 105 -12.98 2.37 -17.03
CA GLY A 105 -12.86 0.99 -16.58
C GLY A 105 -13.90 0.54 -15.57
N ILE A 106 -13.58 -0.54 -14.87
CA ILE A 106 -14.44 -1.14 -13.85
C ILE A 106 -13.71 -1.22 -12.50
N ARG A 107 -14.49 -1.21 -11.42
CA ARG A 107 -14.05 -1.57 -10.08
C ARG A 107 -14.76 -2.84 -9.63
N ILE A 108 -14.01 -3.84 -9.20
CA ILE A 108 -14.50 -5.09 -8.61
C ILE A 108 -14.25 -5.04 -7.10
N ASP A 109 -15.26 -5.26 -6.28
CA ASP A 109 -15.17 -5.17 -4.83
C ASP A 109 -15.67 -6.41 -4.06
N SER A 110 -15.94 -7.51 -4.75
CA SER A 110 -16.32 -8.77 -4.12
C SER A 110 -16.02 -9.97 -5.03
N GLY A 111 -16.21 -11.17 -4.48
CA GLY A 111 -15.99 -12.43 -5.20
C GLY A 111 -14.50 -12.78 -5.38
N ASP A 112 -14.25 -13.70 -6.31
CA ASP A 112 -12.89 -14.13 -6.66
C ASP A 112 -12.22 -13.09 -7.58
N LEU A 113 -11.48 -12.16 -6.98
CA LEU A 113 -10.86 -11.04 -7.70
C LEU A 113 -9.92 -11.50 -8.83
N ALA A 114 -9.20 -12.63 -8.68
CA ALA A 114 -8.30 -13.13 -9.71
C ALA A 114 -9.11 -13.59 -10.93
N TYR A 115 -10.03 -14.53 -10.71
CA TYR A 115 -10.90 -15.06 -11.75
C TYR A 115 -11.69 -13.94 -12.46
N LEU A 116 -12.32 -13.06 -11.68
CA LEU A 116 -13.18 -12.00 -12.19
C LEU A 116 -12.40 -10.96 -13.02
N SER A 117 -11.17 -10.64 -12.61
CA SER A 117 -10.32 -9.73 -13.40
C SER A 117 -9.91 -10.34 -14.73
N CYS A 118 -9.60 -11.64 -14.78
CA CYS A 118 -9.28 -12.35 -16.02
C CYS A 118 -10.49 -12.38 -16.95
N LEU A 119 -11.66 -12.74 -16.42
CA LEU A 119 -12.92 -12.76 -17.19
C LEU A 119 -13.26 -11.38 -17.75
N ALA A 120 -13.09 -10.32 -16.96
CA ALA A 120 -13.32 -8.94 -17.42
C ALA A 120 -12.34 -8.56 -18.54
N ARG A 121 -11.05 -8.91 -18.42
CA ARG A 121 -10.05 -8.62 -19.44
C ARG A 121 -10.36 -9.34 -20.75
N GLU A 122 -10.66 -10.64 -20.70
CA GLU A 122 -11.03 -11.43 -21.89
C GLU A 122 -12.28 -10.85 -22.56
N THR A 123 -13.28 -10.44 -21.76
CA THR A 123 -14.48 -9.76 -22.24
C THR A 123 -14.12 -8.48 -22.99
N PHE A 124 -13.27 -7.64 -22.42
CA PHE A 124 -12.83 -6.39 -23.04
C PHE A 124 -12.06 -6.62 -24.33
N GLU A 125 -11.23 -7.66 -24.41
CA GLU A 125 -10.50 -8.05 -25.62
C GLU A 125 -11.46 -8.50 -26.73
N ARG A 126 -12.43 -9.37 -26.42
CA ARG A 126 -13.45 -9.81 -27.41
C ARG A 126 -14.26 -8.65 -27.96
N ILE A 127 -14.67 -7.71 -27.11
CA ILE A 127 -15.41 -6.51 -27.52
C ILE A 127 -14.53 -5.58 -28.36
N ALA A 128 -13.28 -5.38 -27.96
CA ALA A 128 -12.32 -4.59 -28.73
C ALA A 128 -12.15 -5.12 -30.16
N GLU A 129 -12.06 -6.44 -30.33
CA GLU A 129 -11.96 -7.10 -31.64
C GLU A 129 -13.26 -6.98 -32.43
N ARG A 130 -14.39 -7.33 -31.80
CA ARG A 130 -15.71 -7.36 -32.45
C ARG A 130 -16.13 -5.99 -32.98
N PHE A 131 -15.95 -4.95 -32.18
CA PHE A 131 -16.36 -3.59 -32.52
C PHE A 131 -15.20 -2.74 -33.09
N LYS A 132 -14.01 -3.32 -33.25
CA LYS A 132 -12.79 -2.66 -33.75
C LYS A 132 -12.41 -1.42 -32.91
N LEU A 133 -12.52 -1.54 -31.59
CA LEU A 133 -12.21 -0.51 -30.61
C LEU A 133 -10.98 -0.90 -29.78
N PRO A 134 -9.75 -0.64 -30.26
CA PRO A 134 -8.52 -1.12 -29.61
C PRO A 134 -8.28 -0.52 -28.22
N TRP A 135 -8.94 0.58 -27.87
CA TRP A 135 -8.86 1.18 -26.53
C TRP A 135 -9.67 0.37 -25.50
N PHE A 136 -10.67 -0.38 -25.93
CA PHE A 136 -11.58 -1.11 -25.05
C PHE A 136 -10.85 -2.23 -24.30
N SER A 137 -9.91 -2.91 -24.95
CA SER A 137 -9.07 -3.94 -24.31
C SER A 137 -8.14 -3.40 -23.22
N LYS A 138 -7.93 -2.08 -23.17
CA LYS A 138 -7.08 -1.37 -22.20
C LYS A 138 -7.86 -0.69 -21.08
N LEU A 139 -9.17 -0.94 -20.97
CA LEU A 139 -9.98 -0.46 -19.86
C LEU A 139 -9.37 -0.90 -18.52
N THR A 140 -9.34 0.03 -17.56
CA THR A 140 -8.69 -0.20 -16.26
C THR A 140 -9.55 -1.12 -15.40
N ILE A 141 -8.94 -2.12 -14.78
CA ILE A 141 -9.59 -2.98 -13.78
C ILE A 141 -9.04 -2.62 -12.41
N VAL A 142 -9.88 -2.03 -11.57
CA VAL A 142 -9.57 -1.72 -10.18
C VAL A 142 -10.15 -2.83 -9.30
N ALA A 143 -9.39 -3.31 -8.33
CA ALA A 143 -9.91 -4.18 -7.28
C ALA A 143 -9.85 -3.48 -5.93
N SER A 144 -10.91 -3.59 -5.15
CA SER A 144 -10.98 -3.18 -3.75
C SER A 144 -11.59 -4.31 -2.92
N ASN A 145 -11.56 -4.22 -1.58
CA ASN A 145 -12.11 -5.16 -0.57
C ASN A 145 -11.09 -6.08 0.11
N ASP A 146 -10.84 -5.81 1.40
CA ASP A 146 -9.97 -6.60 2.29
C ASP A 146 -8.62 -7.04 1.67
N ILE A 147 -8.06 -6.17 0.83
CA ILE A 147 -6.76 -6.37 0.21
C ILE A 147 -5.67 -6.05 1.23
N ASN A 148 -4.77 -7.00 1.44
CA ASN A 148 -3.53 -6.86 2.20
C ASN A 148 -2.36 -7.45 1.42
N GLU A 149 -1.16 -7.45 2.01
CA GLU A 149 0.06 -7.92 1.34
C GLU A 149 -0.01 -9.40 0.92
N ASP A 150 -0.61 -10.27 1.76
CA ASP A 150 -0.73 -11.69 1.46
C ASP A 150 -1.74 -11.92 0.33
N THR A 151 -2.85 -11.17 0.32
CA THR A 151 -3.84 -11.22 -0.77
C THR A 151 -3.19 -10.80 -2.09
N ILE A 152 -2.42 -9.72 -2.11
CA ILE A 152 -1.72 -9.25 -3.33
C ILE A 152 -0.72 -10.30 -3.84
N LEU A 153 0.05 -10.92 -2.94
CA LEU A 153 0.97 -12.01 -3.33
C LEU A 153 0.21 -13.17 -3.95
N SER A 154 -0.88 -13.61 -3.34
CA SER A 154 -1.72 -14.69 -3.88
C SER A 154 -2.34 -14.34 -5.23
N LEU A 155 -2.81 -13.10 -5.42
CA LEU A 155 -3.35 -12.64 -6.70
C LEU A 155 -2.28 -12.68 -7.79
N ASN A 156 -1.06 -12.20 -7.50
CA ASN A 156 0.06 -12.22 -8.43
C ASN A 156 0.42 -13.66 -8.87
N GLU A 157 0.41 -14.63 -7.95
CA GLU A 157 0.65 -16.05 -8.26
C GLU A 157 -0.43 -16.64 -9.18
N GLN A 158 -1.67 -16.19 -9.06
CA GLN A 158 -2.80 -16.63 -9.88
C GLN A 158 -2.86 -15.97 -11.26
N GLY A 159 -1.99 -14.98 -11.54
CA GLY A 159 -1.93 -14.32 -12.86
C GLY A 159 -3.12 -13.41 -13.16
N HIS A 160 -3.66 -12.74 -12.13
CA HIS A 160 -4.77 -11.78 -12.24
C HIS A 160 -4.52 -10.65 -13.27
N LYS A 161 -5.58 -9.96 -13.70
CA LYS A 161 -5.54 -8.84 -14.67
C LYS A 161 -5.94 -7.48 -14.09
N ILE A 162 -5.72 -7.29 -12.79
CA ILE A 162 -6.05 -6.05 -12.06
C ILE A 162 -4.93 -5.02 -12.30
N ASP A 163 -5.30 -3.81 -12.67
CA ASP A 163 -4.38 -2.71 -12.95
C ASP A 163 -4.11 -1.83 -11.71
N CYS A 164 -5.07 -1.77 -10.78
CA CYS A 164 -4.98 -0.92 -9.58
C CYS A 164 -5.66 -1.58 -8.37
N PHE A 165 -5.02 -1.48 -7.20
CA PHE A 165 -5.57 -1.96 -5.93
C PHE A 165 -6.02 -0.78 -5.04
N GLY A 166 -7.29 -0.78 -4.65
CA GLY A 166 -7.86 0.12 -3.65
C GLY A 166 -7.78 -0.49 -2.26
N ILE A 167 -6.74 -0.13 -1.50
CA ILE A 167 -6.48 -0.66 -0.16
C ILE A 167 -7.00 0.32 0.90
N GLY A 168 -7.98 -0.09 1.69
CA GLY A 168 -8.57 0.71 2.76
C GLY A 168 -8.06 0.32 4.15
N THR A 169 -8.88 -0.45 4.87
CA THR A 169 -8.74 -0.76 6.31
C THR A 169 -7.34 -1.24 6.69
N HIS A 170 -6.79 -2.22 5.98
CA HIS A 170 -5.48 -2.81 6.32
C HIS A 170 -4.34 -1.79 6.32
N LEU A 171 -4.33 -0.86 5.35
CA LEU A 171 -3.30 0.18 5.24
C LEU A 171 -3.51 1.30 6.25
N VAL A 172 -4.73 1.83 6.37
CA VAL A 172 -5.02 3.00 7.23
C VAL A 172 -4.89 2.66 8.71
N THR A 173 -5.30 1.45 9.10
CA THR A 173 -5.24 1.02 10.51
C THR A 173 -3.92 0.35 10.88
N CYS A 174 -3.02 0.12 9.91
CA CYS A 174 -1.83 -0.69 10.08
C CYS A 174 -2.15 -2.02 10.81
N GLN A 175 -3.17 -2.75 10.38
CA GLN A 175 -3.87 -3.76 11.20
C GLN A 175 -2.96 -4.78 11.90
N ARG A 176 -1.86 -5.21 11.25
CA ARG A 176 -0.87 -6.14 11.85
C ARG A 176 -0.13 -5.54 13.05
N GLN A 177 0.15 -4.25 13.01
CA GLN A 177 0.83 -3.50 14.06
C GLN A 177 0.35 -2.04 14.06
N PRO A 178 -0.76 -1.73 14.77
CA PRO A 178 -1.40 -0.41 14.72
C PRO A 178 -0.58 0.69 15.41
N ALA A 179 0.53 0.34 16.06
CA ALA A 179 1.40 1.29 16.75
C ALA A 179 2.89 0.95 16.57
N LEU A 180 3.70 1.97 16.28
CA LEU A 180 5.15 1.81 16.09
C LEU A 180 5.92 1.61 17.41
N GLY A 181 5.37 2.08 18.54
CA GLY A 181 6.02 1.95 19.85
C GLY A 181 7.14 2.98 20.11
N CYS A 182 7.11 4.14 19.45
CA CYS A 182 8.08 5.23 19.69
C CYS A 182 8.02 5.73 21.14
N VAL A 183 9.18 6.07 21.70
CA VAL A 183 9.31 6.61 23.05
C VAL A 183 10.16 7.87 23.05
N TYR A 184 9.76 8.85 23.87
CA TYR A 184 10.62 9.98 24.23
C TYR A 184 11.32 9.67 25.56
N LYS A 185 12.64 9.87 25.60
CA LYS A 185 13.49 9.66 26.78
C LYS A 185 14.51 10.77 26.88
N MET A 186 14.66 11.33 28.08
CA MET A 186 15.77 12.23 28.39
C MET A 186 17.05 11.42 28.49
N VAL A 187 18.04 11.76 27.68
CA VAL A 187 19.36 11.09 27.65
C VAL A 187 20.45 11.94 28.29
N GLU A 188 20.21 13.23 28.50
CA GLU A 188 21.17 14.19 29.05
C GLU A 188 20.43 15.40 29.63
N ILE A 189 20.96 15.97 30.72
CA ILE A 189 20.49 17.22 31.33
C ILE A 189 21.69 17.99 31.88
N ASN A 190 21.82 19.28 31.55
CA ASN A 190 22.96 20.11 31.97
C ASN A 190 24.32 19.45 31.69
N ASN A 191 24.48 18.85 30.50
CA ASN A 191 25.65 18.06 30.10
C ASN A 191 25.95 16.84 30.98
N GLN A 192 24.99 16.42 31.83
CA GLN A 192 25.06 15.19 32.61
C GLN A 192 24.22 14.09 31.94
N PRO A 193 24.87 12.99 31.51
CA PRO A 193 24.20 11.85 30.89
C PRO A 193 23.19 11.20 31.85
N ARG A 194 22.07 10.71 31.30
CA ARG A 194 21.02 10.00 32.04
C ARG A 194 20.79 8.63 31.45
N ILE A 195 20.79 7.62 32.33
CA ILE A 195 20.47 6.23 32.01
C ILE A 195 19.26 5.80 32.84
N LYS A 196 18.25 5.24 32.18
CA LYS A 196 17.15 4.53 32.84
C LYS A 196 17.47 3.05 32.86
N LEU A 197 17.61 2.52 34.06
CA LEU A 197 17.77 1.09 34.29
C LEU A 197 16.41 0.38 34.23
N SER A 198 16.44 -0.88 33.80
CA SER A 198 15.29 -1.76 33.70
C SER A 198 15.78 -3.19 33.92
N GLN A 199 14.93 -4.04 34.50
CA GLN A 199 15.22 -5.48 34.62
C GLN A 199 15.31 -6.15 33.24
N ASP A 200 14.55 -5.63 32.27
CA ASP A 200 14.67 -5.99 30.87
C ASP A 200 15.79 -5.17 30.23
N VAL A 201 16.87 -5.85 29.84
CA VAL A 201 18.07 -5.25 29.22
C VAL A 201 17.72 -4.51 27.93
N GLY A 202 16.73 -4.99 27.16
CA GLY A 202 16.26 -4.35 25.93
C GLY A 202 15.59 -2.99 26.17
N LYS A 203 15.19 -2.69 27.42
CA LYS A 203 14.56 -1.42 27.82
C LYS A 203 15.52 -0.45 28.49
N VAL A 204 16.80 -0.81 28.62
CA VAL A 204 17.84 0.11 29.10
C VAL A 204 18.08 1.18 28.04
N THR A 205 18.00 2.44 28.44
CA THR A 205 18.20 3.57 27.52
C THR A 205 19.68 3.83 27.28
N MET A 206 20.07 4.21 26.05
CA MET A 206 21.43 4.68 25.77
C MET A 206 21.61 6.13 26.27
N PRO A 207 22.55 6.40 27.19
CA PRO A 207 22.77 7.72 27.78
C PRO A 207 23.48 8.69 26.82
N GLY A 208 23.48 9.97 27.17
CA GLY A 208 24.21 11.06 26.51
C GLY A 208 23.64 11.50 25.17
N SER A 209 24.04 12.67 24.70
CA SER A 209 23.79 13.11 23.33
C SER A 209 24.58 12.25 22.32
N LYS A 210 23.97 11.94 21.17
CA LYS A 210 24.51 10.99 20.19
C LYS A 210 24.34 11.45 18.74
N ASN A 211 25.29 11.06 17.89
CA ASN A 211 25.20 11.08 16.44
C ASN A 211 24.93 9.67 15.91
N VAL A 212 24.34 9.58 14.71
CA VAL A 212 24.08 8.30 14.03
C VAL A 212 24.55 8.38 12.60
N PHE A 213 25.29 7.36 12.18
CA PHE A 213 25.83 7.23 10.83
C PHE A 213 25.42 5.91 10.21
N ARG A 214 25.00 5.93 8.96
CA ARG A 214 24.82 4.72 8.16
C ARG A 214 26.10 4.40 7.40
N LEU A 215 26.58 3.17 7.57
CA LEU A 215 27.79 2.67 6.92
C LEU A 215 27.42 1.78 5.75
N TYR A 216 27.98 2.08 4.58
CA TYR A 216 27.73 1.33 3.35
C TYR A 216 28.91 0.42 2.98
N GLY A 217 28.60 -0.72 2.39
CA GLY A 217 29.56 -1.69 1.88
C GLY A 217 30.01 -1.39 0.46
N ALA A 218 31.04 -2.10 0.01
CA ALA A 218 31.55 -1.98 -1.36
C ALA A 218 30.53 -2.37 -2.45
N ASP A 219 29.51 -3.14 -2.08
CA ASP A 219 28.35 -3.49 -2.91
C ASP A 219 27.30 -2.36 -3.01
N GLY A 220 27.54 -1.21 -2.37
CA GLY A 220 26.61 -0.08 -2.32
C GLY A 220 25.45 -0.28 -1.35
N HIS A 221 25.45 -1.37 -0.57
CA HIS A 221 24.37 -1.67 0.37
C HIS A 221 24.63 -1.10 1.76
N ALA A 222 23.56 -0.67 2.43
CA ALA A 222 23.61 -0.27 3.83
C ALA A 222 23.90 -1.50 4.71
N LEU A 223 24.99 -1.47 5.48
CA LEU A 223 25.43 -2.60 6.29
C LEU A 223 24.95 -2.50 7.74
N ILE A 224 25.05 -1.30 8.31
CA ILE A 224 24.82 -1.05 9.74
C ILE A 224 24.60 0.45 10.00
N ASP A 225 23.74 0.76 10.96
CA ASP A 225 23.66 2.10 11.54
C ASP A 225 24.48 2.12 12.84
N LEU A 226 25.44 3.04 12.92
CA LEU A 226 26.38 3.22 14.03
C LEU A 226 25.99 4.45 14.85
N LEU A 227 25.70 4.24 16.12
CA LEU A 227 25.56 5.31 17.11
C LEU A 227 26.92 5.63 17.73
N GLN A 228 27.20 6.91 17.87
CA GLN A 228 28.39 7.47 18.50
C GLN A 228 27.99 8.58 19.45
N ARG A 229 28.84 8.87 20.44
CA ARG A 229 28.74 10.11 21.19
C ARG A 229 29.03 11.31 20.29
N VAL A 230 28.51 12.47 20.65
CA VAL A 230 28.67 13.70 19.85
C VAL A 230 30.11 14.24 19.83
N ASP A 231 30.93 13.87 20.80
CA ASP A 231 32.34 14.26 20.93
C ASP A 231 33.32 13.31 20.20
N GLU A 232 32.82 12.21 19.64
CA GLU A 232 33.63 11.32 18.82
C GLU A 232 33.81 11.85 17.39
N ASN A 233 34.99 11.60 16.82
CA ASN A 233 35.21 11.84 15.40
C ASN A 233 34.26 10.95 14.56
N PRO A 234 33.60 11.51 13.52
CA PRO A 234 32.80 10.72 12.59
C PRO A 234 33.62 9.60 11.94
N PRO A 235 33.00 8.45 11.60
CA PRO A 235 33.68 7.39 10.88
C PRO A 235 34.04 7.87 9.47
N GLU A 236 35.23 7.49 9.02
CA GLU A 236 35.74 7.88 7.71
C GLU A 236 35.67 6.72 6.71
N VAL A 237 35.51 7.08 5.43
CA VAL A 237 35.55 6.11 4.33
C VAL A 237 36.92 5.44 4.27
N GLY A 238 36.92 4.11 4.08
CA GLY A 238 38.14 3.31 4.00
C GLY A 238 38.81 3.03 5.35
N GLN A 239 38.34 3.63 6.44
CA GLN A 239 38.86 3.37 7.78
C GLN A 239 38.09 2.25 8.49
N LYS A 240 38.83 1.43 9.24
CA LYS A 240 38.25 0.28 9.94
C LYS A 240 37.58 0.74 11.23
N VAL A 241 36.26 0.52 11.33
CA VAL A 241 35.43 0.90 12.47
C VAL A 241 34.98 -0.35 13.22
N LEU A 242 35.15 -0.38 14.55
CA LEU A 242 34.60 -1.44 15.40
C LEU A 242 33.14 -1.11 15.74
N CYS A 243 32.22 -1.95 15.29
CA CYS A 243 30.80 -1.84 15.57
C CYS A 243 30.37 -2.92 16.57
N ARG A 244 29.81 -2.52 17.71
CA ARG A 244 29.41 -3.45 18.79
C ARG A 244 27.90 -3.43 18.99
N HIS A 245 27.32 -4.58 19.28
CA HIS A 245 25.96 -4.61 19.80
C HIS A 245 25.96 -3.99 21.21
N PRO A 246 25.00 -3.12 21.55
CA PRO A 246 25.03 -2.36 22.81
C PRO A 246 24.97 -3.24 24.07
N PHE A 247 24.37 -4.43 23.99
CA PHE A 247 24.11 -5.30 25.16
C PHE A 247 24.60 -6.75 25.01
N GLN A 248 25.17 -7.13 23.87
CA GLN A 248 25.57 -8.52 23.60
C GLN A 248 27.04 -8.52 23.16
N GLU A 249 27.94 -8.75 24.11
CA GLU A 249 29.38 -8.54 23.92
C GLU A 249 29.97 -9.37 22.77
N SER A 250 29.44 -10.59 22.60
CA SER A 250 29.86 -11.52 21.54
C SER A 250 29.50 -11.04 20.13
N LYS A 251 28.53 -10.12 20.00
CA LYS A 251 28.09 -9.55 18.72
C LYS A 251 28.85 -8.26 18.43
N ARG A 252 29.98 -8.41 17.72
CA ARG A 252 30.80 -7.29 17.25
C ARG A 252 31.41 -7.61 15.89
N ALA A 253 31.62 -6.58 15.08
CA ALA A 253 32.23 -6.71 13.77
C ALA A 253 33.06 -5.48 13.44
N TYR A 254 34.08 -5.67 12.60
CA TYR A 254 34.75 -4.56 11.95
C TYR A 254 34.07 -4.25 10.62
N VAL A 255 33.87 -2.97 10.34
CA VAL A 255 33.34 -2.47 9.08
C VAL A 255 34.36 -1.51 8.47
N ILE A 256 34.62 -1.65 7.17
CA ILE A 256 35.38 -0.68 6.39
C ILE A 256 34.37 -0.06 5.41
N PRO A 257 33.81 1.12 5.71
CA PRO A 257 32.75 1.69 4.89
C PRO A 257 33.33 2.28 3.60
N THR A 258 32.62 2.10 2.49
CA THR A 258 32.90 2.80 1.22
C THR A 258 32.15 4.12 1.11
N GLN A 259 31.07 4.26 1.89
CA GLN A 259 30.33 5.49 2.06
C GLN A 259 29.83 5.58 3.51
N VAL A 260 29.83 6.80 4.04
CA VAL A 260 29.33 7.14 5.36
C VAL A 260 28.27 8.22 5.21
N GLU A 261 27.09 7.99 5.77
CA GLU A 261 25.99 8.96 5.72
C GLU A 261 25.57 9.38 7.14
N PRO A 262 25.65 10.66 7.52
CA PRO A 262 25.07 11.16 8.75
C PRO A 262 23.53 11.17 8.67
N LEU A 263 22.86 10.53 9.63
CA LEU A 263 21.40 10.39 9.62
C LEU A 263 20.67 11.54 10.32
N TYR A 264 21.29 12.16 11.32
CA TYR A 264 20.71 13.32 11.99
C TYR A 264 21.00 14.60 11.23
N ARG A 265 19.95 15.37 10.97
CA ARG A 265 20.00 16.69 10.34
C ARG A 265 19.27 17.70 11.21
N VAL A 266 19.82 18.90 11.34
CA VAL A 266 19.22 19.98 12.12
C VAL A 266 18.13 20.67 11.29
N TYR A 267 16.87 20.41 11.61
CA TYR A 267 15.72 21.10 10.97
C TYR A 267 15.23 22.31 11.76
N TRP A 268 15.53 22.35 13.06
CA TRP A 268 15.07 23.40 13.96
C TRP A 268 16.20 23.80 14.91
N THR A 269 16.52 25.09 14.96
CA THR A 269 17.51 25.66 15.88
C THR A 269 17.16 27.10 16.18
N GLU A 270 17.49 27.59 17.37
CA GLU A 270 17.27 29.01 17.76
C GLU A 270 15.82 29.49 17.56
N GLY A 271 14.82 28.61 17.78
CA GLY A 271 13.41 28.96 17.64
C GLY A 271 12.91 29.12 16.20
N ARG A 272 13.70 28.73 15.20
CA ARG A 272 13.34 28.82 13.77
C ARG A 272 13.68 27.55 13.01
N VAL A 273 13.02 27.37 11.88
CA VAL A 273 13.36 26.34 10.90
C VAL A 273 14.74 26.67 10.30
N ALA A 274 15.67 25.71 10.40
CA ALA A 274 17.07 25.90 10.04
C ALA A 274 17.34 25.69 8.54
N GLN A 275 16.47 24.95 7.85
CA GLN A 275 16.61 24.58 6.45
C GLN A 275 15.24 24.35 5.80
N VAL A 276 15.17 24.47 4.48
CA VAL A 276 13.94 24.23 3.72
C VAL A 276 13.49 22.77 3.89
N LEU A 277 12.19 22.57 4.11
CA LEU A 277 11.61 21.23 4.19
C LEU A 277 11.51 20.63 2.79
N PRO A 278 11.82 19.32 2.62
CA PRO A 278 11.76 18.68 1.32
C PRO A 278 10.33 18.58 0.80
N SER A 279 10.15 18.58 -0.52
CA SER A 279 8.86 18.35 -1.17
C SER A 279 8.42 16.88 -1.02
N LEU A 280 7.13 16.60 -1.31
CA LEU A 280 6.63 15.22 -1.29
C LEU A 280 7.33 14.33 -2.33
N GLU A 281 7.64 14.88 -3.49
CA GLU A 281 8.38 14.20 -4.57
C GLU A 281 9.80 13.87 -4.11
N GLU A 282 10.51 14.83 -3.52
CA GLU A 282 11.86 14.61 -2.99
C GLU A 282 11.87 13.56 -1.87
N VAL A 283 10.87 13.58 -0.98
CA VAL A 283 10.71 12.56 0.06
C VAL A 283 10.44 11.19 -0.55
N ARG A 284 9.57 11.11 -1.57
CA ARG A 284 9.27 9.86 -2.29
C ARG A 284 10.52 9.30 -2.97
N GLU A 285 11.26 10.13 -3.69
CA GLU A 285 12.50 9.74 -4.38
C GLU A 285 13.55 9.25 -3.39
N ARG A 286 13.71 9.95 -2.26
CA ARG A 286 14.62 9.53 -1.18
C ARG A 286 14.25 8.16 -0.61
N VAL A 287 12.96 7.90 -0.38
CA VAL A 287 12.50 6.58 0.11
C VAL A 287 12.80 5.50 -0.92
N GLN A 288 12.49 5.74 -2.20
CA GLN A 288 12.76 4.78 -3.28
C GLN A 288 14.26 4.50 -3.44
N ALA A 289 15.10 5.53 -3.38
CA ALA A 289 16.56 5.37 -3.41
C ALA A 289 17.05 4.58 -2.19
N SER A 290 16.56 4.89 -0.99
CA SER A 290 16.94 4.20 0.25
C SER A 290 16.54 2.72 0.25
N LEU A 291 15.39 2.37 -0.30
CA LEU A 291 14.96 0.97 -0.43
C LEU A 291 15.86 0.17 -1.39
N ARG A 292 16.48 0.82 -2.38
CA ARG A 292 17.44 0.16 -3.29
C ARG A 292 18.77 -0.13 -2.60
N THR A 293 19.17 0.67 -1.61
CA THR A 293 20.41 0.41 -0.85
C THR A 293 20.26 -0.71 0.17
N LEU A 294 19.04 -1.13 0.52
CA LEU A 294 18.81 -2.27 1.39
C LEU A 294 18.98 -3.60 0.63
N ARG A 295 19.72 -4.52 1.25
CA ARG A 295 19.86 -5.90 0.78
C ARG A 295 18.50 -6.62 0.78
N GLN A 296 18.35 -7.60 -0.11
CA GLN A 296 17.07 -8.28 -0.32
C GLN A 296 16.57 -9.05 0.91
N ASP A 297 17.48 -9.54 1.74
CA ASP A 297 17.16 -10.26 2.98
C ASP A 297 16.51 -9.36 4.06
N HIS A 298 16.74 -8.05 4.02
CA HIS A 298 16.03 -7.08 4.86
C HIS A 298 14.64 -6.72 4.33
N LYS A 299 14.41 -6.84 3.02
CA LYS A 299 13.18 -6.40 2.34
C LYS A 299 12.11 -7.49 2.20
N ARG A 300 12.48 -8.76 2.39
CA ARG A 300 11.54 -9.87 2.28
C ARG A 300 10.45 -9.78 3.35
N THR A 301 9.22 -10.12 2.99
CA THR A 301 8.08 -10.10 3.90
C THR A 301 8.19 -11.18 4.98
N LEU A 302 8.62 -12.38 4.59
CA LEU A 302 8.71 -13.52 5.49
C LEU A 302 10.08 -13.59 6.17
N ASN A 303 10.08 -13.54 7.51
CA ASN A 303 11.28 -13.66 8.34
C ASN A 303 12.45 -12.76 7.89
N PRO A 304 12.27 -11.43 7.73
CA PRO A 304 13.35 -10.54 7.31
C PRO A 304 14.55 -10.64 8.25
N THR A 305 15.77 -10.58 7.69
CA THR A 305 16.98 -10.46 8.51
C THR A 305 16.92 -9.13 9.28
N PRO A 306 17.10 -9.11 10.61
CA PRO A 306 17.13 -7.86 11.35
C PRO A 306 18.25 -6.94 10.84
N TYR A 307 17.91 -5.69 10.57
CA TYR A 307 18.92 -4.68 10.24
C TYR A 307 19.76 -4.35 11.47
N LYS A 308 21.08 -4.20 11.27
CA LYS A 308 22.02 -4.05 12.39
C LYS A 308 22.04 -2.59 12.84
N VAL A 309 21.91 -2.40 14.15
CA VAL A 309 22.17 -1.13 14.83
C VAL A 309 23.24 -1.41 15.88
N ALA A 310 24.35 -0.67 15.80
CA ALA A 310 25.50 -0.83 16.67
C ALA A 310 25.89 0.49 17.34
N VAL A 311 26.73 0.37 18.36
CA VAL A 311 27.38 1.48 19.03
C VAL A 311 28.89 1.44 18.76
N SER A 312 29.55 2.60 18.82
CA SER A 312 31.01 2.70 18.83
C SER A 312 31.60 2.05 20.08
N ASP A 313 32.90 1.79 20.06
CA ASP A 313 33.61 1.24 21.22
C ASP A 313 33.55 2.20 22.43
N ASN A 314 33.71 3.51 22.20
CA ASN A 314 33.59 4.52 23.26
C ASN A 314 32.19 4.57 23.85
N LEU A 315 31.14 4.59 23.01
CA LEU A 315 29.76 4.59 23.47
C LEU A 315 29.42 3.28 24.21
N TYR A 316 29.93 2.14 23.73
CA TYR A 316 29.77 0.85 24.41
C TYR A 316 30.35 0.89 25.83
N ASN A 317 31.62 1.28 25.98
CA ASN A 317 32.27 1.33 27.29
C ASN A 317 31.55 2.31 28.22
N PHE A 318 31.18 3.48 27.70
CA PHE A 318 30.43 4.50 28.44
C PHE A 318 29.06 4.02 28.94
N ILE A 319 28.31 3.25 28.13
CA ILE A 319 27.06 2.63 28.57
C ILE A 319 27.29 1.68 29.74
N HIS A 320 28.31 0.82 29.65
CA HIS A 320 28.60 -0.20 30.67
C HIS A 320 29.10 0.44 31.97
N GLU A 321 29.95 1.46 31.89
CA GLU A 321 30.40 2.23 33.05
C GLU A 321 29.24 2.88 33.79
N LEU A 322 28.37 3.61 33.07
CA LEU A 322 27.18 4.23 33.67
C LEU A 322 26.20 3.20 34.24
N TRP A 323 26.05 2.06 33.57
CA TRP A 323 25.21 0.98 34.06
C TRP A 323 25.74 0.42 35.37
N LEU A 324 27.03 0.06 35.44
CA LEU A 324 27.66 -0.48 36.65
C LEU A 324 27.60 0.50 37.83
N GLN A 325 27.74 1.80 37.58
CA GLN A 325 27.65 2.83 38.62
C GLN A 325 26.24 2.99 39.21
N ASN A 326 25.19 2.66 38.46
CA ASN A 326 23.80 2.88 38.86
C ASN A 326 23.05 1.58 39.16
N ALA A 327 23.60 0.43 38.77
CA ALA A 327 22.97 -0.87 38.99
C ALA A 327 22.82 -1.13 40.50
N PRO A 328 21.63 -1.52 40.98
CA PRO A 328 21.43 -1.79 42.39
C PRO A 328 22.34 -2.96 42.83
N ILE A 329 23.06 -2.75 43.93
CA ILE A 329 23.83 -3.81 44.58
C ILE A 329 22.88 -4.54 45.51
N GLY A 330 22.63 -5.83 45.24
CA GLY A 330 21.83 -6.67 46.14
C GLY A 330 22.65 -7.06 47.37
N GLU A 331 22.08 -6.88 48.54
CA GLU A 331 22.60 -7.50 49.77
C GLU A 331 21.96 -8.89 49.91
N LEU A 332 22.79 -9.93 50.01
CA LEU A 332 22.36 -11.29 50.30
C LEU A 332 22.50 -11.51 51.81
N SER A 333 21.37 -11.63 52.51
CA SER A 333 21.29 -11.96 53.95
C SER A 333 21.15 -13.45 54.19
#